data_AF-A0A373ZU88-F1
#
_entry.id   AF-A0A373ZU88-F1
#
_cell.length_a   1.000
_cell.length_b   1.000
_cell.length_c   1.000
_cell.angle_alpha   90.00
_cell.angle_beta   90.00
_cell.angle_gamma   90.00
#
_symmetry.space_group_name_H-M   'P 1'
#
loop_
_entity.id
_entity.type
_entity.pdbx_description
1 polymer ?
#
loop_
_entity_poly.entity_id
_entity_poly.type
_entity_poly.pdbx_seq_one_letter_code
_entity_poly.pdbx_strand_id
1 'polypeptide(L)'
;MATKKEMDDLKRRFISAETEEERNEIGKEISAAIEQNAEEVAAITLSQIKETNERAQDELVRNRLKSVLPAISLSYIAKTYFNKSRSWLNQRINGNTVNGMQAKFSQEELRTLDYALKDLSEKLAEIRVS
;
A
#
# COMPACT_ATOMS: atom_id res chain seq x y z
N MET A 1 -28.47 -11.46 2.23
CA MET A 1 -27.13 -11.91 1.84
C MET A 1 -26.16 -10.82 2.22
N ALA A 2 -25.09 -11.16 2.94
CA ALA A 2 -24.09 -10.20 3.36
C ALA A 2 -23.45 -9.52 2.13
N THR A 3 -23.45 -8.20 2.12
CA THR A 3 -22.88 -7.40 1.04
C THR A 3 -21.45 -6.99 1.38
N LYS A 4 -20.64 -6.65 0.36
CA LYS A 4 -19.30 -6.09 0.57
C LYS A 4 -19.31 -4.90 1.53
N LYS A 5 -20.29 -3.99 1.39
CA LYS A 5 -20.44 -2.80 2.24
C LYS A 5 -20.68 -3.17 3.70
N GLU A 6 -21.51 -4.15 3.98
CA GLU A 6 -21.79 -4.61 5.35
C GLU A 6 -20.57 -5.31 5.95
N MET A 7 -19.88 -6.17 5.19
CA MET A 7 -18.65 -6.81 5.67
C MET A 7 -17.51 -5.80 5.88
N ASP A 8 -17.42 -4.74 5.07
CA ASP A 8 -16.47 -3.64 5.25
C ASP A 8 -16.78 -2.84 6.53
N ASP A 9 -18.06 -2.68 6.85
CA ASP A 9 -18.53 -2.07 8.09
C ASP A 9 -18.15 -2.90 9.32
N LEU A 10 -18.44 -4.20 9.28
CA LEU A 10 -18.09 -5.15 10.34
C LEU A 10 -16.58 -5.19 10.58
N LYS A 11 -15.78 -5.27 9.51
CA LYS A 11 -14.33 -5.19 9.60
C LYS A 11 -13.87 -3.89 10.25
N ARG A 12 -14.43 -2.75 9.84
CA ARG A 12 -14.05 -1.44 10.38
C ARG A 12 -14.36 -1.35 11.87
N ARG A 13 -15.57 -1.74 12.27
CA ARG A 13 -16.01 -1.76 13.67
C ARG A 13 -15.14 -2.70 14.50
N PHE A 14 -14.82 -3.88 13.98
CA PHE A 14 -13.98 -4.85 14.69
C PHE A 14 -12.57 -4.31 14.95
N ILE A 15 -11.97 -3.64 13.95
CA ILE A 15 -10.64 -3.02 14.08
C ILE A 15 -10.66 -1.85 15.06
N SER A 16 -11.75 -1.08 15.12
CA SER A 16 -11.88 0.09 16.00
C SER A 16 -12.36 -0.24 17.41
N ALA A 17 -12.76 -1.48 17.69
CA ALA A 17 -13.29 -1.88 18.99
C ALA A 17 -12.20 -1.78 20.08
N GLU A 18 -12.51 -1.05 21.15
CA GLU A 18 -11.58 -0.80 22.24
C GLU A 18 -11.65 -1.92 23.30
N THR A 19 -12.81 -2.57 23.39
CA THR A 19 -13.08 -3.62 24.38
C THR A 19 -13.25 -5.01 23.76
N GLU A 20 -13.10 -6.04 24.59
CA GLU A 20 -13.32 -7.42 24.15
C GLU A 20 -14.81 -7.73 23.98
N GLU A 21 -15.65 -7.11 24.80
CA GLU A 21 -17.10 -7.19 24.72
C GLU A 21 -17.61 -6.67 23.35
N GLU A 22 -17.12 -5.51 22.90
CA GLU A 22 -17.44 -4.99 21.56
C GLU A 22 -16.98 -5.93 20.45
N ARG A 23 -15.75 -6.46 20.53
CA ARG A 23 -15.24 -7.43 19.55
C ARG A 23 -16.10 -8.69 19.52
N ASN A 24 -16.56 -9.17 20.67
CA ASN A 24 -17.42 -10.34 20.79
C ASN A 24 -18.80 -10.10 20.16
N GLU A 25 -19.43 -8.95 20.40
CA GLU A 25 -20.73 -8.62 19.77
C GLU A 25 -20.60 -8.52 18.24
N ILE A 26 -19.53 -7.90 17.74
CA ILE A 26 -19.27 -7.84 16.29
C ILE A 26 -18.98 -9.24 15.73
N GLY A 27 -18.28 -10.08 16.50
CA GLY A 27 -18.01 -11.48 16.15
C GLY A 27 -19.29 -12.31 15.99
N LYS A 28 -20.33 -12.04 16.79
CA LYS A 28 -21.66 -12.66 16.62
C LYS A 28 -22.33 -12.21 15.31
N GLU A 29 -22.25 -10.93 14.96
CA GLU A 29 -22.77 -10.43 13.68
C GLU A 29 -22.06 -11.08 12.48
N ILE A 30 -20.74 -11.23 12.55
CA ILE A 30 -19.96 -11.94 11.52
C ILE A 30 -20.38 -13.42 11.44
N SER A 31 -20.55 -14.08 12.59
CA SER A 31 -20.98 -15.48 12.65
C SER A 31 -22.36 -15.68 12.02
N ALA A 32 -23.31 -14.79 12.32
CA ALA A 32 -24.64 -14.81 11.71
C ALA A 32 -24.59 -14.58 10.19
N ALA A 33 -23.69 -13.72 9.70
CA ALA A 33 -23.48 -13.54 8.26
C ALA A 33 -22.93 -14.81 7.58
N ILE A 34 -22.00 -15.52 8.24
CA ILE A 34 -21.45 -16.79 7.77
C ILE A 34 -22.55 -17.87 7.72
N GLU A 35 -23.38 -17.97 8.75
CA GLU A 35 -24.50 -18.93 8.79
C GLU A 35 -25.50 -18.70 7.66
N GLN A 36 -25.72 -17.44 7.26
CA GLN A 36 -26.60 -17.12 6.13
C GLN A 36 -26.00 -17.50 4.77
N ASN A 37 -24.71 -17.21 4.55
CA ASN A 37 -24.02 -17.58 3.30
C ASN A 37 -22.50 -17.56 3.47
N ALA A 38 -21.93 -18.71 3.85
CA ALA A 38 -20.51 -18.85 4.09
C ALA A 38 -19.64 -18.61 2.84
N GLU A 39 -20.11 -19.01 1.65
CA GLU A 39 -19.36 -18.88 0.40
C GLU A 39 -19.19 -17.41 -0.01
N GLU A 40 -20.29 -16.65 0.05
CA GLU A 40 -20.26 -15.21 -0.27
C GLU A 40 -19.39 -14.44 0.74
N VAL A 41 -19.53 -14.74 2.04
CA VAL A 41 -18.71 -14.13 3.08
C VAL A 41 -17.23 -14.46 2.86
N ALA A 42 -16.89 -15.72 2.55
CA ALA A 42 -15.50 -16.11 2.26
C ALA A 42 -14.94 -15.35 1.05
N ALA A 43 -15.71 -15.17 -0.03
CA ALA A 43 -15.30 -14.42 -1.20
C ALA A 43 -15.04 -12.93 -0.88
N ILE A 44 -15.93 -12.30 -0.11
CA ILE A 44 -15.77 -10.92 0.34
C ILE A 44 -14.54 -10.78 1.26
N THR A 45 -14.38 -11.66 2.24
CA THR A 45 -13.24 -11.63 3.16
C THR A 45 -11.92 -11.81 2.41
N LEU A 46 -11.85 -12.71 1.42
CA LEU A 46 -10.68 -12.87 0.57
C LEU A 46 -10.33 -11.57 -0.18
N SER A 47 -11.35 -10.87 -0.70
CA SER A 47 -11.17 -9.57 -1.35
C SER A 47 -10.60 -8.53 -0.38
N GLN A 48 -11.17 -8.43 0.83
CA GLN A 48 -10.70 -7.52 1.88
C GLN A 48 -9.25 -7.80 2.32
N ILE A 49 -8.84 -9.07 2.36
CA ILE A 49 -7.47 -9.48 2.67
C ILE A 49 -6.52 -9.02 1.57
N LYS A 50 -6.87 -9.25 0.29
CA LYS A 50 -6.07 -8.80 -0.85
C LYS A 50 -5.87 -7.28 -0.83
N GLU A 51 -6.94 -6.51 -0.65
CA GLU A 51 -6.86 -5.03 -0.54
C GLU A 51 -6.02 -4.57 0.65
N THR A 52 -6.07 -5.30 1.77
CA THR A 52 -5.25 -4.98 2.96
C THR A 52 -3.78 -5.28 2.72
N ASN A 53 -3.48 -6.41 2.07
CA ASN A 53 -2.12 -6.78 1.71
C ASN A 53 -1.52 -5.79 0.71
N GLU A 54 -2.27 -5.36 -0.31
CA GLU A 54 -1.83 -4.33 -1.24
C GLU A 54 -1.49 -3.01 -0.54
N ARG A 55 -2.35 -2.54 0.37
CA ARG A 55 -2.07 -1.33 1.17
C ARG A 55 -0.84 -1.51 2.07
N ALA A 56 -0.64 -2.69 2.66
CA ALA A 56 0.53 -2.97 3.47
C ALA A 56 1.82 -2.96 2.64
N GLN A 57 1.80 -3.53 1.43
CA GLN A 57 2.94 -3.49 0.51
C GLN A 57 3.28 -2.06 0.09
N ASP A 58 2.26 -1.25 -0.26
CA ASP A 58 2.45 0.16 -0.57
C ASP A 58 3.17 0.87 0.60
N GLU A 59 2.67 0.71 1.82
CA GLU A 59 3.22 1.36 3.01
C GLU A 59 4.65 0.89 3.33
N LEU A 60 4.97 -0.38 3.10
CA LEU A 60 6.33 -0.92 3.23
C LEU A 60 7.31 -0.25 2.26
N VAL A 61 6.91 -0.06 0.99
CA VAL A 61 7.75 0.65 0.01
C VAL A 61 8.00 2.08 0.47
N ARG A 62 6.96 2.80 0.93
CA ARG A 62 7.12 4.17 1.44
C ARG A 62 8.09 4.24 2.61
N ASN A 63 7.91 3.34 3.58
CA ASN A 63 8.74 3.32 4.79
C ASN A 63 10.21 2.99 4.49
N ARG A 64 10.48 2.07 3.55
CA ARG A 64 11.84 1.81 3.08
C ARG A 64 12.46 3.04 2.42
N LEU A 65 11.73 3.69 1.52
CA LEU A 65 12.20 4.88 0.82
C LEU A 65 12.47 6.05 1.77
N LYS A 66 11.64 6.27 2.80
CA LYS A 66 11.82 7.36 3.77
C LYS A 66 13.24 7.45 4.33
N SER A 67 13.90 6.31 4.56
CA SER A 67 15.27 6.26 5.09
C SER A 67 16.32 6.83 4.13
N VAL A 68 16.09 6.75 2.81
CA VAL A 68 17.03 7.16 1.77
C VAL A 68 16.63 8.44 1.06
N LEU A 69 15.36 8.87 1.16
CA LEU A 69 14.84 10.08 0.51
C LEU A 69 15.69 11.34 0.74
N PRO A 70 16.22 11.62 1.94
CA PRO A 70 17.06 12.79 2.16
C PRO A 70 18.41 12.72 1.44
N ALA A 71 18.91 11.51 1.16
CA ALA A 71 20.22 11.27 0.56
C ALA A 71 20.17 11.18 -0.98
N ILE A 72 18.99 11.01 -1.58
CA ILE A 72 18.84 10.81 -3.02
C ILE A 72 18.14 11.99 -3.72
N SER A 73 18.56 12.29 -4.94
CA SER A 73 17.91 13.30 -5.77
C SER A 73 16.68 12.72 -6.48
N LEU A 74 15.48 12.98 -5.93
CA LEU A 74 14.21 12.60 -6.58
C LEU A 74 14.08 13.17 -8.00
N SER A 75 14.60 14.37 -8.24
CA SER A 75 14.58 14.99 -9.57
C SER A 75 15.42 14.21 -10.57
N TYR A 76 16.59 13.72 -10.14
CA TYR A 76 17.45 12.89 -10.97
C TYR A 76 16.78 11.55 -11.27
N ILE A 77 16.27 10.87 -10.24
CA ILE A 77 15.63 9.56 -10.41
C ILE A 77 14.44 9.65 -11.38
N ALA A 78 13.54 10.62 -11.18
CA ALA A 78 12.36 10.77 -12.01
C ALA A 78 12.71 11.03 -13.49
N LYS A 79 13.72 11.87 -13.75
CA LYS A 79 14.13 12.19 -15.13
C LYS A 79 14.89 11.04 -15.79
N THR A 80 15.88 10.48 -15.08
CA THR A 80 16.83 9.51 -15.65
C THR A 80 16.20 8.12 -15.86
N TYR A 81 15.41 7.63 -14.91
CA TYR A 81 14.90 6.24 -14.98
C TYR A 81 13.43 6.14 -15.39
N PHE A 82 12.62 7.17 -15.14
CA PHE A 82 11.18 7.13 -15.44
C PHE A 82 10.78 8.00 -16.64
N ASN A 83 11.65 8.94 -17.06
CA ASN A 83 11.30 10.00 -18.00
C ASN A 83 10.00 10.72 -17.58
N LYS A 84 9.97 11.14 -16.30
CA LYS A 84 8.84 11.82 -15.65
C LYS A 84 9.30 13.01 -14.82
N SER A 85 8.34 13.80 -14.35
CA SER A 85 8.62 14.93 -13.46
C SER A 85 8.93 14.46 -12.03
N ARG A 86 9.66 15.29 -11.28
CA ARG A 86 9.87 15.08 -9.82
C ARG A 86 8.54 14.91 -9.09
N SER A 87 7.54 15.72 -9.46
CA SER A 87 6.21 15.69 -8.85
C SER A 87 5.53 14.32 -9.03
N TRP A 88 5.62 13.74 -10.24
CA TRP A 88 5.07 12.41 -10.54
C TRP A 88 5.64 11.33 -9.62
N LEU A 89 6.96 11.35 -9.39
CA LEU A 89 7.61 10.36 -8.52
C LEU A 89 7.23 10.61 -7.05
N ASN A 90 7.21 11.88 -6.62
CA ASN A 90 6.81 12.26 -5.27
C ASN A 90 5.37 11.85 -4.93
N GLN A 91 4.45 11.96 -5.89
CA GLN A 91 3.05 11.53 -5.73
C GLN A 91 2.95 10.03 -5.44
N ARG A 92 3.69 9.19 -6.17
CA ARG A 92 3.70 7.73 -5.97
C ARG A 92 4.35 7.32 -4.66
N ILE A 93 5.48 7.96 -4.31
CA ILE A 93 6.18 7.69 -3.05
C ILE A 93 5.32 8.01 -1.85
N ASN A 94 4.53 9.09 -1.88
CA ASN A 94 3.66 9.46 -0.76
C ASN A 94 2.24 8.89 -0.88
N GLY A 95 1.88 8.29 -2.01
CA GLY A 95 0.52 7.83 -2.27
C GLY A 95 -0.52 8.94 -2.36
N ASN A 96 -0.12 10.10 -2.87
CA ASN A 96 -1.02 11.24 -2.99
C ASN A 96 -2.19 10.90 -3.92
N THR A 97 -3.38 11.41 -3.61
CA THR A 97 -4.53 11.31 -4.52
C THR A 97 -4.36 12.28 -5.69
N VAL A 98 -4.47 11.75 -6.91
CA VAL A 98 -4.41 12.49 -8.18
C VAL A 98 -5.63 12.10 -9.00
N ASN A 99 -6.46 13.08 -9.38
CA ASN A 99 -7.71 12.85 -10.12
C ASN A 99 -8.64 11.80 -9.46
N GLY A 100 -8.74 11.83 -8.14
CA GLY A 100 -9.57 10.90 -7.36
C GLY A 100 -9.00 9.51 -7.16
N MET A 101 -7.83 9.19 -7.74
CA MET A 101 -7.16 7.91 -7.58
C MET A 101 -5.83 8.08 -6.83
N GLN A 102 -5.51 7.15 -5.92
CA GLN A 102 -4.19 7.15 -5.29
C GLN A 102 -3.11 6.85 -6.33
N ALA A 103 -2.08 7.70 -6.37
CA ALA A 103 -0.90 7.43 -7.18
C ALA A 103 -0.14 6.24 -6.58
N LYS A 104 -0.05 5.16 -7.34
CA LYS A 104 0.66 3.94 -6.96
C LYS A 104 1.71 3.59 -7.98
N PHE A 105 2.74 2.87 -7.54
CA PHE A 105 3.67 2.26 -8.46
C PHE A 105 3.03 1.02 -9.08
N SER A 106 3.22 0.83 -10.40
CA SER A 106 3.04 -0.49 -10.99
C SER A 106 4.19 -1.42 -10.59
N GLN A 107 4.03 -2.73 -10.82
CA GLN A 107 5.12 -3.69 -10.58
C GLN A 107 6.36 -3.42 -11.44
N GLU A 108 6.16 -2.93 -12.66
CA GLU A 108 7.27 -2.51 -13.52
C GLU A 108 7.94 -1.24 -12.99
N GLU A 109 7.15 -0.27 -12.53
CA GLU A 109 7.68 0.96 -11.94
C GLU A 109 8.46 0.69 -10.64
N LEU A 110 8.06 -0.30 -9.82
CA LEU A 110 8.81 -0.75 -8.66
C LEU A 110 10.15 -1.38 -9.05
N ARG A 111 10.17 -2.24 -10.08
CA ARG A 111 11.44 -2.80 -10.60
C ARG A 111 12.38 -1.72 -11.12
N THR A 112 11.84 -0.72 -11.82
CA THR A 112 12.62 0.44 -12.27
C THR A 112 13.18 1.25 -11.10
N LEU A 113 12.40 1.39 -10.01
CA LEU A 113 12.86 2.08 -8.81
C LEU A 113 13.98 1.30 -8.11
N ASP A 114 13.84 -0.01 -7.95
CA ASP A 114 14.89 -0.87 -7.39
C ASP A 114 16.18 -0.79 -8.20
N TYR A 115 16.06 -0.84 -9.54
CA TYR A 115 17.20 -0.65 -10.44
C TYR A 115 17.85 0.73 -10.26
N ALA A 116 17.05 1.80 -10.19
CA ALA A 116 17.55 3.16 -10.01
C ALA A 116 18.34 3.33 -8.71
N LEU A 117 17.84 2.75 -7.60
CA LEU A 117 18.52 2.81 -6.31
C LEU A 117 19.84 2.01 -6.32
N LYS A 118 19.84 0.84 -6.97
CA LYS A 118 21.04 0.02 -7.12
C LYS A 118 22.11 0.72 -7.97
N ASP A 119 21.74 1.25 -9.12
CA ASP A 119 22.66 1.97 -10.02
C ASP A 119 23.23 3.23 -9.33
N LEU A 120 22.42 3.96 -8.55
CA LEU A 120 22.90 5.07 -7.74
C LEU A 120 23.90 4.62 -6.65
N SER A 121 23.64 3.49 -5.99
CA SER A 121 24.56 2.91 -5.01
C SER A 121 25.92 2.58 -5.63
N GLU A 122 25.92 1.97 -6.82
CA GLU A 122 27.15 1.62 -7.55
C GLU A 122 27.91 2.88 -7.97
N LYS A 123 27.23 3.86 -8.56
CA LYS A 123 27.83 5.15 -8.93
C LYS A 123 28.46 5.87 -7.74
N LEU A 124 27.79 5.88 -6.58
CA LEU A 124 28.33 6.48 -5.36
C LEU A 124 29.59 5.75 -4.87
N ALA A 125 29.63 4.42 -4.99
CA ALA A 125 30.78 3.62 -4.56
C ALA A 125 32.01 3.78 -5.47
N GLU A 126 31.80 4.08 -6.76
CA GLU A 126 32.86 4.29 -7.76
C GLU A 126 33.54 5.66 -7.64
N ILE A 127 32.84 6.67 -7.11
CA ILE A 127 33.40 8.01 -6.98
C ILE A 127 34.65 7.99 -6.09
N ARG A 128 35.72 8.60 -6.59
CA ARG A 128 36.94 8.94 -5.85
C ARG A 128 37.11 10.45 -5.94
N VAL A 129 37.19 11.10 -4.78
CA VAL A 129 37.35 12.56 -4.69
C VAL A 129 38.84 12.95 -4.58
N SER A 130 39.73 11.97 -4.46
CA SER A 130 41.19 12.08 -4.52
C SER A 130 41.80 10.71 -4.79
#